data_AF-H2Z202-F1
#
_entry.id   AF-H2Z202-F1
#
_cell.length_a   1.000
_cell.length_b   1.000
_cell.length_c   1.000
_cell.angle_alpha   90.00
_cell.angle_beta   90.00
_cell.angle_gamma   90.00
#
_symmetry.space_group_name_H-M   'P 1'
#
loop_
_entity.id
_entity.type
_entity.pdbx_description
1 polymer ?
#
loop_
_entity_poly.entity_id
_entity_poly.type
_entity_poly.pdbx_seq_one_letter_code
_entity_poly.pdbx_strand_id
1 'polypeptide(L)'
;MALYKSAEEVLTQVTTYKSSVKKSLFASKFKNPKQLAALVMETLKYKVILEEILEQTKLLKQSKGVSHNLALFLLYDFLIGKGIQCGGKLKKFVSSRKSMLNSAFARMKIRKKVAKNEDLIETKHPLLPKYLRVNTLTTTFKKMVFSVDPDISNLLVFNPKTDLHAHQLYKNGSLIFQDKASCLSAFVLDPAPHTHVIDACAAPGNKTSHLAAIMNNTGKLFAVDRDRDRVKIMERQLQKANVQNCEIINSDFMKLNPTDPKFQKVECILVDPSCSGSGIVSRDLENQKDTNAELKFYAWTSCVRFQVKRVVYSTCSIHQEENEDVVKSALKQNPFFKLLEVMPAWTNRGIKMVNYETQKCIRCDPAVNCTNGFFVALFLHN
;
A
#
# COMPACT_ATOMS: atom_id res chain seq x y z
N MET A 1 1.83 -29.24 -15.56
CA MET A 1 1.99 -29.64 -14.14
C MET A 1 2.93 -28.67 -13.43
N ALA A 2 4.07 -28.33 -14.02
CA ALA A 2 5.03 -27.39 -13.44
C ALA A 2 4.42 -26.03 -13.03
N LEU A 3 3.59 -25.40 -13.89
CA LEU A 3 2.96 -24.11 -13.58
C LEU A 3 2.17 -24.13 -12.27
N TYR A 4 1.26 -25.11 -12.10
CA TYR A 4 0.40 -25.20 -10.92
C TYR A 4 1.17 -25.54 -9.64
N LYS A 5 2.20 -26.40 -9.73
CA LYS A 5 3.08 -26.68 -8.59
C LYS A 5 3.87 -25.45 -8.18
N SER A 6 4.42 -24.70 -9.14
CA SER A 6 5.11 -23.44 -8.85
C SER A 6 4.16 -22.39 -8.26
N ALA A 7 2.90 -22.34 -8.70
CA ALA A 7 1.88 -21.46 -8.10
C ALA A 7 1.54 -21.86 -6.66
N GLU A 8 1.44 -23.16 -6.39
CA GLU A 8 1.26 -23.71 -5.05
C GLU A 8 2.44 -23.39 -4.13
N GLU A 9 3.68 -23.56 -4.60
CA GLU A 9 4.89 -23.18 -3.86
C GLU A 9 4.89 -21.69 -3.47
N VAL A 10 4.46 -20.81 -4.39
CA VAL A 10 4.34 -19.37 -4.11
C VAL A 10 3.36 -19.11 -2.97
N LEU A 11 2.18 -19.72 -2.96
CA LEU A 11 1.22 -19.53 -1.87
C LEU A 11 1.69 -20.15 -0.55
N THR A 12 2.34 -21.32 -0.60
CA THR A 12 2.94 -21.93 0.59
C THR A 12 4.02 -21.03 1.18
N GLN A 13 4.84 -20.37 0.35
CA GLN A 13 5.82 -19.39 0.87
C GLN A 13 5.17 -18.16 1.49
N VAL A 14 4.03 -17.70 0.95
CA VAL A 14 3.26 -16.58 1.50
C VAL A 14 2.71 -16.94 2.88
N THR A 15 2.12 -18.12 3.03
CA THR A 15 1.53 -18.57 4.30
C THR A 15 2.59 -18.96 5.33
N THR A 16 3.58 -19.76 4.95
CA THR A 16 4.63 -20.25 5.86
C THR A 16 5.58 -19.14 6.31
N TYR A 17 5.99 -18.24 5.41
CA TYR A 17 6.98 -17.21 5.73
C TYR A 17 6.40 -15.81 5.91
N LYS A 18 5.06 -15.67 5.99
CA LYS A 18 4.34 -14.38 6.06
C LYS A 18 4.88 -13.36 5.04
N SER A 19 5.25 -13.85 3.86
CA SER A 19 5.90 -13.07 2.81
C SER A 19 4.87 -12.51 1.84
N SER A 20 5.10 -11.35 1.23
CA SER A 20 4.15 -10.81 0.25
C SER A 20 4.14 -11.67 -1.02
N VAL A 21 2.97 -11.90 -1.62
CA VAL A 21 2.80 -12.63 -2.90
C VAL A 21 3.80 -12.15 -3.96
N LYS A 22 4.00 -10.83 -4.09
CA LYS A 22 4.98 -10.25 -5.04
C LYS A 22 6.41 -10.74 -4.79
N LYS A 23 6.86 -10.75 -3.53
CA LYS A 23 8.22 -11.20 -3.15
C LYS A 23 8.41 -12.68 -3.51
N SER A 24 7.42 -13.52 -3.20
CA SER A 24 7.47 -14.96 -3.51
C SER A 24 7.40 -15.24 -5.01
N LEU A 25 6.63 -14.45 -5.77
CA LEU A 25 6.62 -14.50 -7.23
C LEU A 25 7.98 -14.14 -7.83
N PHE A 26 8.64 -13.09 -7.33
CA PHE A 26 9.99 -12.70 -7.78
C PHE A 26 11.07 -13.71 -7.42
N ALA A 27 10.90 -14.43 -6.31
CA ALA A 27 11.82 -15.49 -5.90
C ALA A 27 11.65 -16.80 -6.71
N SER A 28 10.54 -16.94 -7.44
CA SER A 28 10.25 -18.16 -8.21
C SER A 28 11.21 -18.31 -9.39
N LYS A 29 11.72 -19.54 -9.59
CA LYS A 29 12.56 -19.91 -10.73
C LYS A 29 11.75 -20.37 -11.96
N PHE A 30 10.43 -20.13 -11.97
CA PHE A 30 9.58 -20.57 -13.06
C PHE A 30 9.88 -19.81 -14.37
N LYS A 31 10.02 -20.54 -15.48
CA LYS A 31 10.46 -19.98 -16.78
C LYS A 31 9.63 -18.80 -17.28
N ASN A 32 8.33 -18.77 -17.00
CA ASN A 32 7.43 -17.70 -17.44
C ASN A 32 6.81 -16.96 -16.23
N PRO A 33 7.51 -15.96 -15.66
CA PRO A 33 7.05 -15.29 -14.43
C PRO A 33 5.76 -14.49 -14.63
N LYS A 34 5.50 -13.97 -15.85
CA LYS A 34 4.24 -13.27 -16.15
C LYS A 34 3.04 -14.22 -16.09
N GLN A 35 3.18 -15.42 -16.65
CA GLN A 35 2.13 -16.44 -16.61
C GLN A 35 1.86 -16.91 -15.18
N LEU A 36 2.92 -17.15 -14.40
CA LEU A 36 2.80 -17.53 -13.00
C LEU A 36 2.12 -16.43 -12.18
N ALA A 37 2.56 -15.18 -12.33
CA ALA A 37 1.98 -14.04 -11.64
C ALA A 37 0.49 -13.86 -12.00
N ALA A 38 0.13 -13.97 -13.29
CA ALA A 38 -1.27 -13.88 -13.71
C ALA A 38 -2.13 -14.98 -13.08
N LEU A 39 -1.69 -16.24 -13.12
CA LEU A 39 -2.43 -17.35 -12.51
C LEU A 39 -2.60 -17.14 -10.99
N VAL A 40 -1.53 -16.77 -10.29
CA VAL A 40 -1.57 -16.57 -8.82
C VAL A 40 -2.49 -15.41 -8.45
N MET A 41 -2.27 -14.24 -9.05
CA MET A 41 -3.02 -13.03 -8.72
C MET A 41 -4.51 -13.16 -9.08
N GLU A 42 -4.82 -13.70 -10.26
CA GLU A 42 -6.21 -13.85 -10.66
C GLU A 42 -6.92 -14.95 -9.84
N THR A 43 -6.25 -16.06 -9.50
CA THR A 43 -6.88 -17.07 -8.63
C THR A 43 -7.21 -16.49 -7.25
N LEU A 44 -6.31 -15.69 -6.68
CA LEU A 44 -6.54 -15.02 -5.40
C LEU A 44 -7.73 -14.05 -5.45
N LYS A 45 -7.89 -13.32 -6.57
CA LYS A 45 -9.04 -12.42 -6.80
C LYS A 45 -10.39 -13.12 -6.69
N TYR A 46 -10.44 -14.41 -7.05
CA TYR A 46 -11.65 -15.23 -6.99
C TYR A 46 -11.64 -16.22 -5.81
N LYS A 47 -10.69 -16.13 -4.87
CA LYS A 47 -10.47 -17.14 -3.83
C LYS A 47 -11.74 -17.50 -3.07
N VAL A 48 -12.46 -16.52 -2.53
CA VAL A 48 -13.72 -16.73 -1.76
C VAL A 48 -14.76 -17.52 -2.58
N ILE A 49 -14.90 -17.14 -3.84
CA ILE A 49 -15.83 -17.77 -4.79
C ILE A 49 -15.40 -19.21 -5.09
N LEU A 50 -14.10 -19.45 -5.26
CA LEU A 50 -13.53 -20.77 -5.55
C LEU A 50 -13.59 -21.70 -4.32
N GLU A 51 -13.35 -21.18 -3.12
CA GLU A 51 -13.46 -21.91 -1.86
C GLU A 51 -14.89 -22.37 -1.62
N GLU A 52 -15.87 -21.50 -1.86
CA GLU A 52 -17.29 -21.85 -1.73
C GLU A 52 -17.67 -22.99 -2.68
N ILE A 53 -17.23 -22.95 -3.94
CA ILE A 53 -17.47 -24.06 -4.88
C ILE A 53 -16.78 -25.33 -4.38
N LEU A 54 -15.53 -25.22 -3.90
CA LEU A 54 -14.75 -26.35 -3.43
C LEU A 54 -15.43 -27.07 -2.27
N GLU A 55 -16.03 -26.30 -1.36
CA GLU A 55 -16.81 -26.79 -0.23
C GLU A 55 -18.15 -27.42 -0.66
N GLN A 56 -18.95 -26.70 -1.47
CA GLN A 56 -20.24 -27.20 -1.97
C GLN A 56 -20.10 -28.50 -2.75
N THR A 57 -19.04 -28.63 -3.54
CA THR A 57 -18.79 -29.81 -4.38
C THR A 57 -18.03 -30.91 -3.66
N LYS A 58 -17.57 -30.66 -2.43
CA LYS A 58 -16.75 -31.59 -1.61
C LYS A 58 -15.58 -32.18 -2.41
N LEU A 59 -15.00 -31.38 -3.31
CA LEU A 59 -14.10 -31.86 -4.36
C LEU A 59 -12.88 -32.60 -3.78
N LEU A 60 -12.28 -32.03 -2.73
CA LEU A 60 -11.10 -32.57 -2.05
C LEU A 60 -11.39 -33.84 -1.24
N LYS A 61 -12.58 -33.96 -0.62
CA LYS A 61 -12.95 -35.13 0.19
C LYS A 61 -12.98 -36.42 -0.65
N GLN A 62 -13.19 -36.27 -1.95
CA GLN A 62 -13.31 -37.39 -2.90
C GLN A 62 -12.03 -37.63 -3.70
N SER A 63 -10.88 -37.06 -3.33
CA SER A 63 -9.63 -37.20 -4.09
C SER A 63 -8.39 -37.23 -3.19
N LYS A 64 -7.57 -38.28 -3.32
CA LYS A 64 -6.25 -38.35 -2.67
C LYS A 64 -5.19 -37.69 -3.57
N GLY A 65 -4.34 -36.84 -2.99
CA GLY A 65 -3.14 -36.30 -3.65
C GLY A 65 -3.28 -34.97 -4.39
N VAL A 66 -4.37 -34.24 -4.20
CA VAL A 66 -4.51 -32.84 -4.64
C VAL A 66 -4.67 -31.97 -3.40
N SER A 67 -3.77 -30.99 -3.21
CA SER A 67 -3.85 -30.07 -2.08
C SER A 67 -4.96 -29.04 -2.29
N HIS A 68 -5.30 -28.32 -1.22
CA HIS A 68 -6.28 -27.24 -1.27
C HIS A 68 -5.88 -26.14 -2.26
N ASN A 69 -4.67 -25.59 -2.15
CA ASN A 69 -4.17 -24.53 -3.03
C ASN A 69 -4.11 -24.99 -4.49
N LEU A 70 -3.69 -26.23 -4.73
CA LEU A 70 -3.63 -26.80 -6.08
C LEU A 70 -5.03 -26.90 -6.70
N ALA A 71 -6.05 -27.29 -5.91
CA ALA A 71 -7.43 -27.33 -6.37
C ALA A 71 -7.98 -25.94 -6.72
N LEU A 72 -7.64 -24.90 -5.96
CA LEU A 72 -8.05 -23.52 -6.27
C LEU A 72 -7.53 -23.05 -7.63
N PHE A 73 -6.25 -23.28 -7.95
CA PHE A 73 -5.69 -22.91 -9.25
C PHE A 73 -6.32 -23.67 -10.42
N LEU A 74 -6.58 -24.96 -10.22
CA LEU A 74 -7.22 -25.80 -11.24
C LEU A 74 -8.68 -25.38 -11.47
N LEU A 75 -9.40 -25.01 -10.42
CA LEU A 75 -10.77 -24.51 -10.51
C LEU A 75 -10.83 -23.15 -11.19
N TYR A 76 -9.92 -22.23 -10.86
CA TYR A 76 -9.84 -20.93 -11.52
C TYR A 76 -9.69 -21.10 -13.04
N ASP A 77 -8.67 -21.83 -13.48
CA ASP A 77 -8.42 -22.02 -14.91
C ASP A 77 -9.56 -22.76 -15.62
N PHE A 78 -10.26 -23.66 -14.92
CA PHE A 78 -11.37 -24.42 -15.49
C PHE A 78 -12.67 -23.60 -15.63
N LEU A 79 -13.03 -22.82 -14.61
CA LEU A 79 -14.32 -22.11 -14.56
C LEU A 79 -14.25 -20.68 -15.12
N ILE A 80 -13.10 -20.03 -14.99
CA ILE A 80 -12.94 -18.58 -15.21
C ILE A 80 -11.82 -18.29 -16.22
N GLY A 81 -10.67 -18.95 -16.05
CA GLY A 81 -9.47 -18.71 -16.84
C GLY A 81 -9.50 -19.34 -18.23
N LYS A 82 -8.30 -19.62 -18.77
CA LYS A 82 -8.12 -20.06 -20.17
C LYS A 82 -8.20 -21.58 -20.36
N GLY A 83 -8.83 -22.30 -19.44
CA GLY A 83 -8.81 -23.75 -19.39
C GLY A 83 -7.53 -24.31 -18.76
N ILE A 84 -7.59 -25.57 -18.35
CA ILE A 84 -6.51 -26.26 -17.62
C ILE A 84 -5.28 -26.44 -18.51
N GLN A 85 -4.16 -25.84 -18.12
CA GLN A 85 -2.86 -25.79 -18.81
C GLN A 85 -1.97 -27.00 -18.47
N CYS A 86 -2.54 -28.11 -18.03
CA CYS A 86 -1.81 -29.35 -17.76
C CYS A 86 -2.58 -30.59 -18.20
N GLY A 87 -1.87 -31.69 -18.46
CA GLY A 87 -2.45 -33.01 -18.73
C GLY A 87 -2.48 -33.93 -17.51
N GLY A 88 -2.79 -35.20 -17.74
CA GLY A 88 -2.66 -36.28 -16.75
C GLY A 88 -3.70 -36.25 -15.63
N LYS A 89 -3.29 -36.71 -14.45
CA LYS A 89 -4.17 -36.90 -13.28
C LYS A 89 -4.88 -35.61 -12.84
N LEU A 90 -4.21 -34.46 -12.90
CA LEU A 90 -4.79 -33.16 -12.51
C LEU A 90 -5.90 -32.70 -13.48
N LYS A 91 -5.74 -32.90 -14.79
CA LYS A 91 -6.80 -32.60 -15.76
C LYS A 91 -7.99 -33.53 -15.58
N LYS A 92 -7.74 -34.83 -15.37
CA LYS A 92 -8.78 -35.83 -15.10
C LYS A 92 -9.54 -35.53 -13.80
N PHE A 93 -8.86 -35.04 -12.77
CA PHE A 93 -9.45 -34.67 -11.49
C PHE A 93 -10.59 -33.65 -11.64
N VAL A 94 -10.39 -32.62 -12.47
CA VAL A 94 -11.43 -31.61 -12.74
C VAL A 94 -12.42 -32.10 -13.81
N SER A 95 -11.90 -32.67 -14.90
CA SER A 95 -12.70 -33.04 -16.08
C SER A 95 -13.72 -34.14 -15.78
N SER A 96 -13.40 -35.07 -14.88
CA SER A 96 -14.34 -36.12 -14.42
C SER A 96 -15.55 -35.57 -13.66
N ARG A 97 -15.49 -34.32 -13.21
CA ARG A 97 -16.51 -33.64 -12.40
C ARG A 97 -17.02 -32.36 -13.04
N LYS A 98 -16.79 -32.21 -14.35
CA LYS A 98 -17.13 -31.01 -15.14
C LYS A 98 -18.59 -30.58 -14.97
N SER A 99 -19.55 -31.51 -15.04
CA SER A 99 -20.99 -31.19 -14.93
C SER A 99 -21.33 -30.61 -13.56
N MET A 100 -20.86 -31.24 -12.48
CA MET A 100 -21.07 -30.78 -11.11
C MET A 100 -20.46 -29.40 -10.87
N LEU A 101 -19.21 -29.19 -11.29
CA LEU A 101 -18.51 -27.92 -11.14
C LEU A 101 -19.19 -26.78 -11.90
N ASN A 102 -19.55 -27.01 -13.17
CA ASN A 102 -20.28 -26.03 -13.97
C ASN A 102 -21.65 -25.71 -13.37
N SER A 103 -22.36 -26.71 -12.87
CA SER A 103 -23.67 -26.54 -12.23
C SER A 103 -23.57 -25.73 -10.93
N ALA A 104 -22.55 -26.00 -10.09
CA ALA A 104 -22.29 -25.23 -8.88
C ALA A 104 -21.94 -23.77 -9.20
N PHE A 105 -21.07 -23.55 -10.19
CA PHE A 105 -20.70 -22.21 -10.63
C PHE A 105 -21.88 -21.42 -11.21
N ALA A 106 -22.72 -22.06 -12.03
CA ALA A 106 -23.93 -21.45 -12.58
C ALA A 106 -24.93 -21.07 -11.48
N ARG A 107 -25.19 -21.97 -10.51
CA ARG A 107 -26.03 -21.66 -9.34
C ARG A 107 -25.49 -20.47 -8.55
N MET A 108 -24.18 -20.39 -8.39
CA MET A 108 -23.56 -19.27 -7.67
C MET A 108 -23.77 -17.93 -8.40
N LYS A 109 -23.62 -17.90 -9.73
CA LYS A 109 -23.92 -16.72 -10.54
C LYS A 109 -25.37 -16.28 -10.42
N ILE A 110 -26.31 -17.23 -10.49
CA ILE A 110 -27.75 -16.96 -10.34
C ILE A 110 -28.02 -16.39 -8.95
N ARG A 111 -27.49 -17.03 -7.89
CA ARG A 111 -27.67 -16.59 -6.51
C ARG A 111 -27.11 -15.18 -6.27
N LYS A 112 -25.95 -14.85 -6.84
CA LYS A 112 -25.35 -13.52 -6.78
C LYS A 112 -25.96 -12.52 -7.77
N LYS A 113 -26.90 -12.95 -8.62
CA LYS A 113 -27.57 -12.14 -9.66
C LYS A 113 -26.61 -11.51 -10.66
N VAL A 114 -25.60 -12.27 -11.10
CA VAL A 114 -24.56 -11.78 -12.02
C VAL A 114 -24.46 -12.61 -13.30
N ALA A 115 -24.19 -11.94 -14.42
CA ALA A 115 -24.00 -12.59 -15.73
C ALA A 115 -22.52 -12.84 -16.03
N LYS A 116 -21.68 -11.81 -15.86
CA LYS A 116 -20.25 -11.88 -16.17
C LYS A 116 -19.46 -12.45 -15.00
N ASN A 117 -18.30 -13.04 -15.29
CA ASN A 117 -17.44 -13.61 -14.25
C ASN A 117 -16.86 -12.51 -13.36
N GLU A 118 -16.56 -11.36 -13.94
CA GLU A 118 -15.96 -10.21 -13.25
C GLU A 118 -16.86 -9.67 -12.14
N ASP A 119 -18.18 -9.81 -12.31
CA ASP A 119 -19.19 -9.33 -11.36
C ASP A 119 -19.35 -10.29 -10.15
N LEU A 120 -18.82 -11.53 -10.23
CA LEU A 120 -18.80 -12.45 -9.08
C LEU A 120 -17.87 -11.99 -7.97
N ILE A 121 -16.87 -11.19 -8.34
CA ILE A 121 -16.04 -10.50 -7.38
C ILE A 121 -16.93 -9.41 -6.82
N GLU A 122 -17.32 -9.56 -5.56
CA GLU A 122 -17.78 -8.40 -4.80
C GLU A 122 -16.60 -7.44 -4.78
N THR A 123 -16.63 -6.45 -5.66
CA THR A 123 -15.80 -5.26 -5.53
C THR A 123 -16.33 -4.56 -4.30
N LYS A 124 -15.93 -5.04 -3.11
CA LYS A 124 -16.16 -4.36 -1.84
C LYS A 124 -15.54 -2.96 -1.84
N HIS A 125 -14.72 -2.67 -2.85
CA HIS A 125 -13.98 -1.43 -2.95
C HIS A 125 -14.18 -0.77 -4.32
N PRO A 126 -14.46 0.53 -4.35
CA PRO A 126 -14.58 1.28 -5.59
C PRO A 126 -13.28 1.21 -6.41
N LEU A 127 -13.42 1.21 -7.74
CA LEU A 127 -12.28 1.35 -8.65
C LEU A 127 -11.68 2.75 -8.47
N LEU A 128 -10.61 2.83 -7.69
CA LEU A 128 -9.94 4.09 -7.42
C LEU A 128 -9.27 4.66 -8.67
N PRO A 129 -9.35 5.99 -8.90
CA PRO A 129 -8.56 6.68 -9.91
C PRO A 129 -7.07 6.38 -9.78
N LYS A 130 -6.35 6.46 -10.90
CA LYS A 130 -4.90 6.28 -10.91
C LYS A 130 -4.23 7.64 -10.73
N TYR A 131 -3.53 7.80 -9.62
CA TYR A 131 -2.84 9.04 -9.28
C TYR A 131 -1.36 9.00 -9.67
N LEU A 132 -0.91 10.04 -10.38
CA LEU A 132 0.50 10.27 -10.69
C LEU A 132 0.91 11.65 -10.20
N ARG A 133 1.89 11.70 -9.30
CA ARG A 133 2.50 12.95 -8.86
C ARG A 133 3.51 13.42 -9.90
N VAL A 134 3.41 14.68 -10.31
CA VAL A 134 4.41 15.36 -11.12
C VAL A 134 5.63 15.62 -10.26
N ASN A 135 6.79 15.16 -10.72
CA ASN A 135 8.05 15.45 -10.07
C ASN A 135 8.57 16.83 -10.50
N THR A 136 8.26 17.84 -9.69
CA THR A 136 8.61 19.23 -9.93
C THR A 136 10.12 19.49 -9.91
N LEU A 137 10.94 18.56 -9.41
CA LEU A 137 12.41 18.62 -9.49
C LEU A 137 12.96 18.34 -10.90
N THR A 138 12.13 17.79 -11.80
CA THR A 138 12.56 17.38 -13.14
C THR A 138 11.74 18.00 -14.25
N THR A 139 10.50 18.38 -13.98
CA THR A 139 9.60 18.87 -15.03
C THR A 139 8.46 19.72 -14.48
N THR A 140 7.87 20.53 -15.37
CA THR A 140 6.56 21.15 -15.18
C THR A 140 5.65 20.73 -16.34
N PHE A 141 4.37 20.48 -16.06
CA PHE A 141 3.48 19.77 -17.00
C PHE A 141 2.44 20.70 -17.63
N LYS A 142 2.32 20.71 -18.96
CA LYS A 142 1.30 21.51 -19.70
C LYS A 142 0.57 20.78 -20.83
N LYS A 143 0.97 19.56 -21.21
CA LYS A 143 0.42 18.86 -22.40
C LYS A 143 0.18 17.36 -22.16
N MET A 144 -0.98 17.00 -21.62
CA MET A 144 -1.64 15.69 -21.74
C MET A 144 -3.12 15.85 -21.35
N VAL A 145 -4.00 14.95 -21.80
CA VAL A 145 -5.41 14.91 -21.37
C VAL A 145 -5.47 14.18 -20.03
N PHE A 146 -5.57 14.95 -18.94
CA PHE A 146 -5.73 14.48 -17.56
C PHE A 146 -6.53 15.50 -16.76
N SER A 147 -7.04 15.11 -15.60
CA SER A 147 -7.54 16.06 -14.61
C SER A 147 -6.45 16.32 -13.58
N VAL A 148 -6.33 17.55 -13.09
CA VAL A 148 -5.50 17.88 -11.93
C VAL A 148 -6.36 17.69 -10.68
N ASP A 149 -5.78 17.12 -9.63
CA ASP A 149 -6.46 16.99 -8.35
C ASP A 149 -6.74 18.38 -7.74
N PRO A 150 -7.94 18.62 -7.18
CA PRO A 150 -8.28 19.94 -6.64
C PRO A 150 -7.53 20.30 -5.35
N ASP A 151 -7.06 19.30 -4.58
CA ASP A 151 -6.42 19.53 -3.28
C ASP A 151 -4.89 19.62 -3.41
N ILE A 152 -4.30 18.90 -4.38
CA ILE A 152 -2.85 18.84 -4.60
C ILE A 152 -2.51 19.21 -6.06
N SER A 153 -1.95 20.40 -6.25
CA SER A 153 -1.72 21.02 -7.57
C SER A 153 -0.76 20.26 -8.50
N ASN A 154 0.16 19.47 -7.95
CA ASN A 154 1.10 18.62 -8.72
C ASN A 154 0.64 17.17 -8.84
N LEU A 155 -0.63 16.86 -8.54
CA LEU A 155 -1.18 15.50 -8.63
C LEU A 155 -2.11 15.37 -9.83
N LEU A 156 -1.81 14.42 -10.71
CA LEU A 156 -2.59 14.13 -11.90
C LEU A 156 -3.49 12.92 -11.66
N VAL A 157 -4.73 13.02 -12.15
CA VAL A 157 -5.77 12.01 -12.03
C VAL A 157 -6.02 11.39 -13.40
N PHE A 158 -5.87 10.07 -13.47
CA PHE A 158 -6.11 9.27 -14.67
C PHE A 158 -7.18 8.21 -14.43
N ASN A 159 -7.77 7.72 -15.53
CA ASN A 159 -8.65 6.56 -15.49
C ASN A 159 -7.92 5.35 -14.86
N PRO A 160 -8.57 4.56 -14.00
CA PRO A 160 -7.95 3.40 -13.34
C PRO A 160 -7.25 2.42 -14.31
N LYS A 161 -7.77 2.30 -15.54
CA LYS A 161 -7.28 1.38 -16.58
C LYS A 161 -6.09 1.92 -17.37
N THR A 162 -5.72 3.19 -17.24
CA THR A 162 -4.59 3.78 -17.98
C THR A 162 -3.28 3.15 -17.54
N ASP A 163 -2.51 2.57 -18.48
CA ASP A 163 -1.16 2.06 -18.19
C ASP A 163 -0.10 3.09 -18.64
N LEU A 164 0.69 3.58 -17.69
CA LEU A 164 1.79 4.51 -17.94
C LEU A 164 3.14 3.92 -17.52
N HIS A 165 3.22 2.63 -17.18
CA HIS A 165 4.47 1.99 -16.73
C HIS A 165 5.55 1.99 -17.82
N ALA A 166 5.15 1.92 -19.09
CA ALA A 166 6.07 2.00 -20.23
C ALA A 166 6.37 3.43 -20.69
N HIS A 167 5.61 4.42 -20.21
CA HIS A 167 5.67 5.80 -20.68
C HIS A 167 6.99 6.47 -20.29
N GLN A 168 7.55 7.28 -21.20
CA GLN A 168 8.87 7.88 -21.00
C GLN A 168 8.93 8.77 -19.76
N LEU A 169 7.87 9.54 -19.50
CA LEU A 169 7.76 10.43 -18.34
C LEU A 169 7.69 9.67 -17.01
N TYR A 170 7.22 8.42 -17.01
CA TYR A 170 7.35 7.58 -15.82
C TYR A 170 8.77 7.01 -15.72
N LYS A 171 9.36 6.58 -16.84
CA LYS A 171 10.69 5.95 -16.87
C LYS A 171 11.83 6.90 -16.48
N ASN A 172 11.75 8.17 -16.87
CA ASN A 172 12.75 9.18 -16.54
C ASN A 172 12.52 9.84 -15.17
N GLY A 173 11.48 9.45 -14.42
CA GLY A 173 11.20 9.99 -13.09
C GLY A 173 10.40 11.31 -13.05
N SER A 174 9.95 11.81 -14.21
CA SER A 174 9.07 12.99 -14.28
C SER A 174 7.68 12.78 -13.69
N LEU A 175 7.19 11.53 -13.69
CA LEU A 175 5.94 11.12 -13.06
C LEU A 175 6.20 9.97 -12.08
N ILE A 176 5.55 10.05 -10.92
CA ILE A 176 5.66 9.08 -9.84
C ILE A 176 4.27 8.54 -9.50
N PHE A 177 4.07 7.23 -9.57
CA PHE A 177 2.84 6.61 -9.10
C PHE A 177 2.73 6.74 -7.59
N GLN A 178 1.77 7.52 -7.13
CA GLN A 178 1.55 7.77 -5.72
C GLN A 178 0.07 8.11 -5.50
N ASP A 179 -0.58 7.32 -4.63
CA ASP A 179 -1.95 7.58 -4.20
C ASP A 179 -2.07 8.97 -3.56
N LYS A 180 -3.19 9.65 -3.81
CA LYS A 180 -3.48 10.99 -3.26
C LYS A 180 -3.33 11.04 -1.74
N ALA A 181 -3.85 10.06 -1.00
CA ALA A 181 -3.78 10.05 0.44
C ALA A 181 -2.33 9.94 0.94
N SER A 182 -1.49 9.18 0.23
CA SER A 182 -0.05 9.08 0.52
C SER A 182 0.71 10.39 0.24
N CYS A 183 0.21 11.26 -0.65
CA CYS A 183 0.79 12.58 -0.88
C CYS A 183 0.50 13.55 0.28
N LEU A 184 -0.62 13.37 1.00
CA LEU A 184 -1.05 14.27 2.08
C LEU A 184 0.00 14.39 3.18
N SER A 185 0.68 13.31 3.58
CA SER A 185 1.67 13.37 4.67
C SER A 185 2.78 14.39 4.42
N ALA A 186 3.36 14.40 3.21
CA ALA A 186 4.40 15.36 2.87
C ALA A 186 3.81 16.75 2.59
N PHE A 187 2.65 16.81 1.95
CA PHE A 187 1.95 18.05 1.63
C PHE A 187 1.56 18.84 2.89
N VAL A 188 1.05 18.18 3.93
CA VAL A 188 0.68 18.87 5.19
C VAL A 188 1.86 19.16 6.10
N LEU A 189 2.99 18.44 5.96
CA LEU A 189 4.21 18.78 6.69
C LEU A 189 4.77 20.12 6.20
N ASP A 190 4.68 20.36 4.90
CA ASP A 190 5.06 21.59 4.20
C ASP A 190 6.37 22.21 4.73
N PRO A 191 7.50 21.47 4.70
CA PRO A 191 8.78 22.00 5.16
C PRO A 191 9.25 23.11 4.24
N ALA A 192 9.65 24.25 4.81
CA ALA A 192 10.22 25.34 4.05
C ALA A 192 11.53 24.91 3.35
N PRO A 193 11.89 25.54 2.21
CA PRO A 193 13.23 25.44 1.67
C PRO A 193 14.30 25.71 2.74
N HIS A 194 15.43 25.03 2.65
CA HIS A 194 16.56 25.08 3.59
C HIS A 194 16.33 24.46 4.98
N THR A 195 15.12 23.98 5.30
CA THR A 195 14.85 23.25 6.56
C THR A 195 15.54 21.87 6.59
N HIS A 196 15.82 21.35 7.78
CA HIS A 196 16.26 19.97 7.96
C HIS A 196 15.09 19.07 8.38
N VAL A 197 14.92 17.96 7.68
CA VAL A 197 13.76 17.07 7.82
C VAL A 197 14.21 15.62 7.98
N ILE A 198 13.56 14.86 8.87
CA ILE A 198 13.70 13.39 8.91
C ILE A 198 12.44 12.74 8.35
N ASP A 199 12.61 11.79 7.43
CA ASP A 199 11.58 10.80 7.06
C ASP A 199 11.94 9.47 7.75
N ALA A 200 11.20 9.15 8.82
CA ALA A 200 11.57 8.13 9.80
C ALA A 200 11.34 6.67 9.35
N CYS A 201 10.50 6.46 8.34
CA CYS A 201 10.14 5.15 7.79
C CYS A 201 10.07 5.24 6.26
N ALA A 202 11.14 5.77 5.69
CA ALA A 202 11.15 6.43 4.39
C ALA A 202 10.93 5.50 3.19
N ALA A 203 11.41 4.25 3.27
CA ALA A 203 11.39 3.40 2.10
C ALA A 203 9.95 3.04 1.71
N PRO A 204 9.59 2.95 0.41
CA PRO A 204 10.46 2.96 -0.76
C PRO A 204 10.77 4.36 -1.33
N GLY A 205 10.52 5.46 -0.60
CA GLY A 205 11.00 6.80 -0.98
C GLY A 205 9.98 7.72 -1.67
N ASN A 206 8.71 7.33 -1.78
CA ASN A 206 7.70 8.17 -2.44
C ASN A 206 7.40 9.45 -1.65
N LYS A 207 7.30 9.37 -0.31
CA LYS A 207 7.10 10.54 0.56
C LYS A 207 8.39 11.36 0.66
N THR A 208 9.53 10.70 0.78
CA THR A 208 10.85 11.31 0.77
C THR A 208 11.10 12.16 -0.48
N SER A 209 10.84 11.61 -1.68
CA SER A 209 10.94 12.37 -2.93
C SER A 209 9.88 13.48 -3.05
N HIS A 210 8.79 13.42 -2.27
CA HIS A 210 7.81 14.50 -2.21
C HIS A 210 8.31 15.62 -1.31
N LEU A 211 8.86 15.29 -0.14
CA LEU A 211 9.52 16.26 0.75
C LEU A 211 10.66 16.99 0.03
N ALA A 212 11.54 16.26 -0.67
CA ALA A 212 12.61 16.87 -1.46
C ALA A 212 12.08 17.85 -2.53
N ALA A 213 10.95 17.52 -3.17
CA ALA A 213 10.30 18.38 -4.14
C ALA A 213 9.69 19.64 -3.51
N ILE A 214 9.03 19.53 -2.35
CA ILE A 214 8.50 20.68 -1.60
C ILE A 214 9.64 21.60 -1.14
N MET A 215 10.75 21.02 -0.69
CA MET A 215 11.95 21.74 -0.26
C MET A 215 12.78 22.28 -1.44
N ASN A 216 12.35 22.10 -2.70
CA ASN A 216 13.11 22.47 -3.90
C ASN A 216 14.56 21.98 -3.90
N ASN A 217 14.82 20.74 -3.43
CA ASN A 217 16.17 20.17 -3.28
C ASN A 217 17.13 21.05 -2.42
N THR A 218 16.61 21.85 -1.50
CA THR A 218 17.41 22.66 -0.56
C THR A 218 17.35 22.12 0.86
N GLY A 219 18.24 22.55 1.75
CA GLY A 219 18.29 22.05 3.13
C GLY A 219 18.85 20.64 3.20
N LYS A 220 18.39 19.86 4.19
CA LYS A 220 18.87 18.48 4.41
C LYS A 220 17.72 17.55 4.75
N LEU A 221 17.58 16.48 3.99
CA LEU A 221 16.61 15.42 4.22
C LEU A 221 17.34 14.16 4.70
N PHE A 222 16.88 13.56 5.78
CA PHE A 222 17.40 12.27 6.29
C PHE A 222 16.32 11.20 6.09
N ALA A 223 16.57 10.26 5.19
CA ALA A 223 15.65 9.18 4.87
C ALA A 223 16.08 7.91 5.60
N VAL A 224 15.31 7.51 6.61
CA VAL A 224 15.65 6.42 7.53
C VAL A 224 14.73 5.24 7.29
N ASP A 225 15.28 4.05 7.07
CA ASP A 225 14.50 2.81 7.07
C ASP A 225 15.37 1.62 7.49
N ARG A 226 14.81 0.71 8.30
CA ARG A 226 15.52 -0.45 8.83
C ARG A 226 15.70 -1.57 7.81
N ASP A 227 14.82 -1.66 6.81
CA ASP A 227 14.83 -2.76 5.83
C ASP A 227 15.79 -2.45 4.69
N ARG A 228 16.93 -3.14 4.69
CA ARG A 228 18.00 -2.95 3.70
C ARG A 228 17.56 -3.16 2.26
N ASP A 229 16.63 -4.09 2.00
CA ASP A 229 16.15 -4.33 0.64
C ASP A 229 15.21 -3.21 0.17
N ARG A 230 14.38 -2.68 1.09
CA ARG A 230 13.55 -1.51 0.80
C ARG A 230 14.40 -0.24 0.64
N VAL A 231 15.49 -0.10 1.40
CA VAL A 231 16.46 0.99 1.22
C VAL A 231 17.07 0.97 -0.19
N LYS A 232 17.48 -0.19 -0.72
CA LYS A 232 17.94 -0.30 -2.12
C LYS A 232 16.90 0.08 -3.17
N ILE A 233 15.61 -0.10 -2.86
CA ILE A 233 14.52 0.38 -3.72
C ILE A 233 14.45 1.91 -3.62
N MET A 234 14.52 2.45 -2.40
CA MET A 234 14.50 3.89 -2.15
C MET A 234 15.67 4.61 -2.83
N GLU A 235 16.90 4.12 -2.72
CA GLU A 235 18.07 4.67 -3.42
C GLU A 235 17.81 4.86 -4.92
N ARG A 236 17.32 3.81 -5.59
CA ARG A 236 16.98 3.84 -7.01
C ARG A 236 15.84 4.81 -7.31
N GLN A 237 14.83 4.88 -6.46
CA GLN A 237 13.68 5.77 -6.64
C GLN A 237 14.06 7.24 -6.44
N LEU A 238 14.89 7.56 -5.44
CA LEU A 238 15.37 8.91 -5.18
C LEU A 238 16.34 9.39 -6.27
N GLN A 239 17.24 8.53 -6.72
CA GLN A 239 18.11 8.82 -7.86
C GLN A 239 17.28 9.11 -9.12
N LYS A 240 16.31 8.24 -9.43
CA LYS A 240 15.38 8.44 -10.55
C LYS A 240 14.56 9.73 -10.42
N ALA A 241 14.17 10.10 -9.20
CA ALA A 241 13.43 11.33 -8.92
C ALA A 241 14.31 12.59 -8.87
N ASN A 242 15.62 12.49 -9.13
CA ASN A 242 16.58 13.61 -9.07
C ASN A 242 16.59 14.31 -7.69
N VAL A 243 16.52 13.53 -6.62
CA VAL A 243 16.65 14.06 -5.25
C VAL A 243 18.12 14.25 -4.90
N GLN A 244 18.49 15.46 -4.48
CA GLN A 244 19.90 15.86 -4.28
C GLN A 244 20.25 16.18 -2.83
N ASN A 245 19.27 16.58 -2.01
CA ASN A 245 19.46 17.02 -0.63
C ASN A 245 19.27 15.90 0.42
N CYS A 246 19.26 14.63 0.01
CA CYS A 246 18.89 13.51 0.87
C CYS A 246 20.09 12.64 1.29
N GLU A 247 20.20 12.37 2.58
CA GLU A 247 21.07 11.34 3.17
C GLU A 247 20.23 10.12 3.54
N ILE A 248 20.60 8.95 2.99
CA ILE A 248 19.91 7.69 3.26
C ILE A 248 20.60 6.98 4.42
N ILE A 249 19.83 6.59 5.42
CA ILE A 249 20.32 5.93 6.64
C ILE A 249 19.60 4.59 6.80
N ASN A 250 20.32 3.48 6.60
CA ASN A 250 19.79 2.16 6.90
C ASN A 250 19.92 1.86 8.40
N SER A 251 18.93 2.28 9.18
CA SER A 251 18.88 2.08 10.63
C SER A 251 17.44 2.01 11.12
N ASP A 252 17.28 1.55 12.35
CA ASP A 252 16.02 1.71 13.08
C ASP A 252 15.92 3.16 13.58
N PHE A 253 14.88 3.89 13.15
CA PHE A 253 14.66 5.28 13.56
C PHE A 253 14.63 5.45 15.08
N MET A 254 14.04 4.48 15.79
CA MET A 254 13.94 4.50 17.26
C MET A 254 15.33 4.42 17.93
N LYS A 255 16.36 3.97 17.22
CA LYS A 255 17.74 3.83 17.71
C LYS A 255 18.66 4.96 17.27
N LEU A 256 18.17 5.95 16.52
CA LEU A 256 18.99 7.11 16.19
C LEU A 256 19.39 7.86 17.46
N ASN A 257 20.60 8.40 17.45
CA ASN A 257 21.09 9.28 18.50
C ASN A 257 20.68 10.73 18.20
N PRO A 258 19.75 11.34 18.94
CA PRO A 258 19.29 12.70 18.68
C PRO A 258 20.37 13.77 18.92
N THR A 259 21.41 13.45 19.70
CA THR A 259 22.51 14.37 20.00
C THR A 259 23.60 14.39 18.93
N ASP A 260 23.52 13.50 17.92
CA ASP A 260 24.44 13.52 16.79
C ASP A 260 24.38 14.91 16.11
N PRO A 261 25.53 15.59 15.91
CA PRO A 261 25.59 16.92 15.31
C PRO A 261 24.79 17.09 14.03
N LYS A 262 24.63 16.04 13.21
CA LYS A 262 23.86 16.14 11.95
C LYS A 262 22.36 16.36 12.15
N PHE A 263 21.81 15.93 13.29
CA PHE A 263 20.39 16.06 13.58
C PHE A 263 20.03 17.31 14.39
N GLN A 264 21.03 18.08 14.87
CA GLN A 264 20.80 19.25 15.73
C GLN A 264 19.90 20.32 15.10
N LYS A 265 19.89 20.44 13.78
CA LYS A 265 19.10 21.44 13.04
C LYS A 265 17.74 20.91 12.56
N VAL A 266 17.39 19.65 12.85
CA VAL A 266 16.14 19.04 12.38
C VAL A 266 14.95 19.75 13.01
N GLU A 267 14.08 20.32 12.18
CA GLU A 267 12.88 21.04 12.64
C GLU A 267 11.59 20.29 12.35
N CYS A 268 11.61 19.35 11.41
CA CYS A 268 10.43 18.64 10.91
C CYS A 268 10.68 17.14 10.84
N ILE A 269 9.70 16.34 11.25
CA ILE A 269 9.74 14.88 11.09
C ILE A 269 8.45 14.39 10.44
N LEU A 270 8.60 13.52 9.43
CA LEU A 270 7.53 12.68 8.91
C LEU A 270 7.73 11.26 9.44
N VAL A 271 6.70 10.73 10.11
CA VAL A 271 6.68 9.35 10.62
C VAL A 271 5.49 8.60 10.04
N ASP A 272 5.78 7.70 9.09
CA ASP A 272 4.82 6.81 8.42
C ASP A 272 5.16 5.34 8.74
N PRO A 273 4.92 4.89 9.99
CA PRO A 273 5.37 3.58 10.44
C PRO A 273 4.63 2.46 9.73
N SER A 274 5.20 1.25 9.80
CA SER A 274 4.53 0.05 9.27
C SER A 274 3.12 -0.10 9.86
N CYS A 275 2.13 -0.26 8.97
CA CYS A 275 0.71 -0.42 9.27
C CYS A 275 0.18 -1.76 8.80
N SER A 276 -0.99 -2.13 9.31
CA SER A 276 -1.77 -3.28 8.83
C SER A 276 -1.98 -3.21 7.31
N GLY A 277 -2.13 -1.99 6.78
CA GLY A 277 -2.48 -1.73 5.39
C GLY A 277 -3.95 -2.00 5.10
N SER A 278 -4.80 -1.98 6.12
CA SER A 278 -6.25 -2.20 6.03
C SER A 278 -6.97 -1.15 5.18
N GLY A 279 -6.39 0.04 4.98
CA GLY A 279 -6.94 1.06 4.09
C GLY A 279 -6.63 0.86 2.61
N ILE A 280 -5.73 -0.06 2.23
CA ILE A 280 -5.34 -0.23 0.83
C ILE A 280 -6.39 -1.06 0.10
N VAL A 281 -7.16 -0.42 -0.80
CA VAL A 281 -8.27 -1.02 -1.57
C VAL A 281 -7.85 -2.27 -2.35
N SER A 282 -6.63 -2.28 -2.88
CA SER A 282 -6.12 -3.41 -3.67
C SER A 282 -5.54 -4.54 -2.82
N ARG A 283 -5.64 -4.47 -1.49
CA ARG A 283 -5.05 -5.44 -0.57
C ARG A 283 -6.20 -6.18 0.13
N ASP A 284 -6.33 -7.47 -0.15
CA ASP A 284 -7.36 -8.31 0.48
C ASP A 284 -7.24 -8.27 2.00
N LEU A 285 -8.38 -8.34 2.70
CA LEU A 285 -8.46 -8.34 4.17
C LEU A 285 -7.59 -9.44 4.82
N GLU A 286 -7.36 -10.56 4.12
CA GLU A 286 -6.50 -11.66 4.58
C GLU A 286 -4.99 -11.35 4.53
N ASN A 287 -4.59 -10.30 3.80
CA ASN A 287 -3.20 -9.84 3.67
C ASN A 287 -2.88 -8.67 4.61
N GLN A 288 -3.77 -8.36 5.56
CA GLN A 288 -3.48 -7.41 6.62
C GLN A 288 -2.35 -7.95 7.49
N LYS A 289 -1.33 -7.12 7.70
CA LYS A 289 -0.28 -7.47 8.64
C LYS A 289 -0.83 -7.27 10.04
N ASP A 290 -0.67 -8.26 10.89
CA ASP A 290 -0.81 -8.07 12.33
C ASP A 290 0.29 -7.08 12.76
N THR A 291 -0.09 -5.85 13.09
CA THR A 291 0.85 -4.79 13.45
C THR A 291 0.49 -4.21 14.80
N ASN A 292 1.47 -4.24 15.70
CA ASN A 292 1.33 -3.73 17.05
C ASN A 292 1.19 -2.19 17.05
N ALA A 293 0.08 -1.68 17.60
CA ALA A 293 -0.16 -0.25 17.79
C ALA A 293 0.93 0.43 18.65
N GLU A 294 1.50 -0.31 19.62
CA GLU A 294 2.57 0.18 20.48
C GLU A 294 3.81 0.58 19.68
N LEU A 295 4.16 -0.17 18.62
CA LEU A 295 5.32 0.18 17.78
C LEU A 295 5.15 1.53 17.08
N LYS A 296 3.92 1.89 16.71
CA LYS A 296 3.64 3.18 16.08
C LYS A 296 3.72 4.30 17.09
N PHE A 297 3.21 4.04 18.28
CA PHE A 297 3.35 4.94 19.41
C PHE A 297 4.84 5.18 19.73
N TYR A 298 5.66 4.13 19.81
CA TYR A 298 7.12 4.25 20.02
C TYR A 298 7.84 4.98 18.88
N ALA A 299 7.41 4.76 17.63
CA ALA A 299 7.94 5.52 16.49
C ALA A 299 7.63 7.01 16.63
N TRP A 300 6.40 7.37 17.03
CA TRP A 300 6.04 8.76 17.26
C TRP A 300 6.79 9.36 18.46
N THR A 301 6.87 8.69 19.60
CA THR A 301 7.61 9.21 20.77
C THR A 301 9.10 9.35 20.51
N SER A 302 9.66 8.59 19.57
CA SER A 302 11.04 8.79 19.15
C SER A 302 11.26 10.13 18.45
N CYS A 303 10.21 10.74 17.88
CA CYS A 303 10.30 12.06 17.24
C CYS A 303 10.55 13.17 18.27
N VAL A 304 9.95 13.09 19.45
CA VAL A 304 10.06 14.14 20.50
C VAL A 304 11.43 14.16 21.18
N ARG A 305 12.29 13.18 20.90
CA ARG A 305 13.69 13.18 21.34
C ARG A 305 14.55 14.17 20.55
N PHE A 306 14.06 14.65 19.42
CA PHE A 306 14.67 15.68 18.59
C PHE A 306 14.02 17.05 18.89
N GLN A 307 14.75 18.14 18.67
CA GLN A 307 14.24 19.51 18.86
C GLN A 307 13.35 19.94 17.67
N VAL A 308 12.20 19.29 17.53
CA VAL A 308 11.34 19.43 16.35
C VAL A 308 10.20 20.42 16.60
N LYS A 309 9.89 21.21 15.58
CA LYS A 309 8.75 22.14 15.56
C LYS A 309 7.49 21.47 15.03
N ARG A 310 7.61 20.60 14.03
CA ARG A 310 6.48 19.92 13.37
C ARG A 310 6.71 18.43 13.24
N VAL A 311 5.69 17.64 13.55
CA VAL A 311 5.70 16.19 13.32
C VAL A 311 4.44 15.80 12.57
N VAL A 312 4.58 15.16 11.42
CA VAL A 312 3.47 14.50 10.75
C VAL A 312 3.51 13.02 11.03
N TYR A 313 2.41 12.50 11.61
CA TYR A 313 2.14 11.08 11.73
C TYR A 313 1.17 10.66 10.64
N SER A 314 1.45 9.55 9.95
CA SER A 314 0.49 8.96 9.02
C SER A 314 0.44 7.45 9.06
N THR A 315 -0.70 6.88 8.66
CA THR A 315 -0.80 5.44 8.43
C THR A 315 -1.70 5.14 7.23
N CYS A 316 -1.48 3.95 6.66
CA CYS A 316 -2.32 3.30 5.68
C CYS A 316 -3.44 2.43 6.30
N SER A 317 -3.88 2.77 7.51
CA SER A 317 -4.87 2.01 8.27
C SER A 317 -6.16 2.80 8.50
N ILE A 318 -7.28 2.07 8.55
CA ILE A 318 -8.59 2.60 8.96
C ILE A 318 -8.87 2.40 10.46
N HIS A 319 -8.05 1.61 11.15
CA HIS A 319 -8.24 1.22 12.55
C HIS A 319 -7.93 2.37 13.50
N GLN A 320 -8.83 2.61 14.47
CA GLN A 320 -8.66 3.67 15.47
C GLN A 320 -7.42 3.41 16.35
N GLU A 321 -7.15 2.14 16.63
CA GLU A 321 -6.04 1.66 17.45
C GLU A 321 -4.67 2.07 16.86
N GLU A 322 -4.58 2.11 15.52
CA GLU A 322 -3.39 2.55 14.81
C GLU A 322 -3.34 4.07 14.58
N ASN A 323 -4.42 4.79 14.89
CA ASN A 323 -4.63 6.18 14.49
C ASN A 323 -4.88 7.08 15.71
N GLU A 324 -6.14 7.36 16.06
CA GLU A 324 -6.50 8.29 17.13
C GLU A 324 -5.98 7.85 18.50
N ASP A 325 -5.92 6.55 18.78
CA ASP A 325 -5.41 6.05 20.06
C ASP A 325 -3.90 6.33 20.21
N VAL A 326 -3.15 6.28 19.10
CA VAL A 326 -1.74 6.70 19.05
C VAL A 326 -1.62 8.20 19.27
N VAL A 327 -2.46 9.01 18.60
CA VAL A 327 -2.49 10.47 18.75
C VAL A 327 -2.80 10.89 20.18
N LYS A 328 -3.82 10.26 20.79
CA LYS A 328 -4.20 10.48 22.19
C LYS A 328 -3.04 10.18 23.12
N SER A 329 -2.40 9.03 22.95
CA SER A 329 -1.27 8.60 23.78
C SER A 329 -0.06 9.55 23.62
N ALA A 330 0.19 10.01 22.39
CA ALA A 330 1.22 10.96 22.04
C ALA A 330 1.06 12.30 22.78
N LEU A 331 -0.12 12.91 22.66
CA LEU A 331 -0.46 14.18 23.33
C LEU A 331 -0.46 14.05 24.85
N LYS A 332 -0.96 12.93 25.39
CA LYS A 332 -0.97 12.68 26.83
C LYS A 332 0.44 12.67 27.43
N GLN A 333 1.41 12.08 26.74
CA GLN A 333 2.80 12.03 27.22
C GLN A 333 3.61 13.29 26.90
N ASN A 334 3.16 14.11 25.94
CA ASN A 334 3.91 15.26 25.43
C ASN A 334 2.99 16.49 25.31
N PRO A 335 2.64 17.12 26.45
CA PRO A 335 1.66 18.22 26.49
C PRO A 335 2.14 19.50 25.78
N PHE A 336 3.42 19.58 25.41
CA PHE A 336 3.97 20.69 24.62
C PHE A 336 3.57 20.62 23.14
N PHE A 337 3.03 19.49 22.67
CA PHE A 337 2.50 19.38 21.32
C PHE A 337 0.99 19.58 21.29
N LYS A 338 0.50 20.21 20.23
CA LYS A 338 -0.92 20.29 19.91
C LYS A 338 -1.20 19.81 18.49
N LEU A 339 -2.43 19.41 18.23
CA LEU A 339 -2.89 19.12 16.88
C LEU A 339 -3.18 20.42 16.13
N LEU A 340 -2.63 20.53 14.92
CA LEU A 340 -2.96 21.61 13.99
C LEU A 340 -3.97 21.11 12.98
N GLU A 341 -5.08 21.84 12.85
CA GLU A 341 -6.05 21.58 11.79
C GLU A 341 -5.48 22.08 10.46
N VAL A 342 -5.42 21.19 9.48
CA VAL A 342 -4.91 21.45 8.14
C VAL A 342 -5.94 21.02 7.10
N MET A 343 -5.91 21.69 5.95
CA MET A 343 -6.85 21.47 4.85
C MET A 343 -8.33 21.57 5.31
N PRO A 344 -8.81 22.74 5.77
CA PRO A 344 -10.14 22.89 6.38
C PRO A 344 -11.31 22.42 5.49
N ALA A 345 -11.14 22.47 4.16
CA ALA A 345 -12.12 21.99 3.19
C ALA A 345 -12.27 20.45 3.16
N TRP A 346 -11.31 19.70 3.72
CA TRP A 346 -11.36 18.24 3.72
C TRP A 346 -12.35 17.73 4.78
N THR A 347 -13.45 17.13 4.34
CA THR A 347 -14.59 16.83 5.22
C THR A 347 -14.42 15.58 6.08
N ASN A 348 -13.66 14.59 5.61
CA ASN A 348 -13.48 13.33 6.32
C ASN A 348 -12.37 13.46 7.39
N ARG A 349 -12.76 13.44 8.66
CA ARG A 349 -11.92 13.78 9.80
C ARG A 349 -11.74 12.63 10.78
N GLY A 350 -10.78 12.79 11.69
CA GLY A 350 -10.55 11.87 12.79
C GLY A 350 -11.75 11.77 13.74
N ILE A 351 -11.80 10.65 14.47
CA ILE A 351 -12.87 10.36 15.43
C ILE A 351 -12.72 11.27 16.65
N LYS A 352 -13.78 11.99 17.03
CA LYS A 352 -13.76 12.87 18.21
C LYS A 352 -13.56 12.06 19.49
N MET A 353 -12.51 12.39 20.25
CA MET A 353 -12.22 11.79 21.56
C MET A 353 -12.38 12.82 22.67
N VAL A 354 -12.85 12.38 23.84
CA VAL A 354 -13.00 13.27 25.01
C VAL A 354 -11.62 13.83 25.41
N ASN A 355 -11.52 15.16 25.55
CA ASN A 355 -10.30 15.91 25.90
C ASN A 355 -9.18 15.93 24.85
N TYR A 356 -9.39 15.39 23.65
CA TYR A 356 -8.39 15.44 22.58
C TYR A 356 -9.04 15.92 21.29
N GLU A 357 -8.43 16.91 20.62
CA GLU A 357 -8.96 17.50 19.38
C GLU A 357 -8.66 16.63 18.14
N THR A 358 -8.88 15.32 18.24
CA THR A 358 -8.59 14.33 17.19
C THR A 358 -9.41 14.53 15.92
N GLN A 359 -10.49 15.32 15.96
CA GLN A 359 -11.21 15.78 14.76
C GLN A 359 -10.38 16.70 13.85
N LYS A 360 -9.25 17.24 14.33
CA LYS A 360 -8.29 17.99 13.51
C LYS A 360 -7.47 17.09 12.58
N CYS A 361 -7.45 15.78 12.86
CA CYS A 361 -6.77 14.80 12.02
C CYS A 361 -7.55 14.55 10.72
N ILE A 362 -6.82 14.19 9.67
CA ILE A 362 -7.38 13.82 8.36
C ILE A 362 -7.61 12.32 8.33
N ARG A 363 -8.82 11.89 7.91
CA ARG A 363 -9.08 10.53 7.46
C ARG A 363 -9.38 10.54 5.97
N CYS A 364 -8.92 9.49 5.29
CA CYS A 364 -9.26 9.22 3.90
C CYS A 364 -10.09 7.95 3.85
N ASP A 365 -11.15 7.98 3.04
CA ASP A 365 -12.02 6.84 2.79
C ASP A 365 -12.16 6.61 1.27
N PRO A 366 -12.02 5.36 0.79
CA PRO A 366 -12.17 5.06 -0.63
C PRO A 366 -13.48 5.48 -1.28
N ALA A 367 -14.60 5.35 -0.57
CA ALA A 367 -15.92 5.70 -1.09
C ALA A 367 -16.15 7.20 -1.12
N VAL A 368 -15.57 7.95 -0.17
CA VAL A 368 -15.79 9.40 -0.03
C VAL A 368 -14.75 10.21 -0.81
N ASN A 369 -13.48 9.84 -0.68
CA ASN A 369 -12.35 10.64 -1.15
C ASN A 369 -11.75 10.13 -2.46
N CYS A 370 -12.21 8.97 -2.96
CA CYS A 370 -11.64 8.28 -4.11
C CYS A 370 -10.13 7.98 -3.95
N THR A 371 -9.66 7.73 -2.73
CA THR A 371 -8.27 7.38 -2.41
C THR A 371 -8.18 6.05 -1.71
N ASN A 372 -6.98 5.57 -1.36
CA ASN A 372 -6.88 4.55 -0.33
C ASN A 372 -7.32 5.10 1.04
N GLY A 373 -7.77 4.21 1.91
CA GLY A 373 -7.95 4.48 3.33
C GLY A 373 -6.64 4.89 3.98
N PHE A 374 -6.64 6.00 4.70
CA PHE A 374 -5.42 6.63 5.20
C PHE A 374 -5.73 7.56 6.38
N PHE A 375 -4.71 7.84 7.18
CA PHE A 375 -4.80 8.75 8.32
C PHE A 375 -3.60 9.68 8.35
N VAL A 376 -3.82 10.97 8.66
CA VAL A 376 -2.75 11.96 8.85
C VAL A 376 -3.06 12.84 10.05
N ALA A 377 -2.06 13.04 10.92
CA ALA A 377 -2.11 13.98 12.03
C ALA A 377 -0.87 14.87 12.01
N LEU A 378 -1.07 16.19 12.03
CA LEU A 378 0.00 17.17 12.15
C LEU A 378 0.07 17.69 13.59
N PHE A 379 1.22 17.50 14.21
CA PHE A 379 1.55 18.00 15.52
C PHE A 379 2.45 19.22 15.39
N LEU A 380 2.13 20.27 16.14
CA LEU A 380 2.93 21.47 16.27
C LEU A 380 3.45 21.56 17.71
N HIS A 381 4.75 21.71 17.87
CA HIS A 381 5.35 22.05 19.16
C HIS A 381 4.96 23.49 19.50
N ASN A 382 4.42 23.70 20.70
CA ASN A 382 4.05 25.02 21.22
C ASN A 382 5.25 25.93 21.45
#